data_AF-A0AAN8BZS6-F1
#
_entry.id   AF-A0AAN8BZS6-F1
#
_cell.length_a   1.000
_cell.length_b   1.000
_cell.length_c   1.000
_cell.angle_alpha   90.00
_cell.angle_beta   90.00
_cell.angle_gamma   90.00
#
_symmetry.space_group_name_H-M   'P 1'
#
loop_
_entity.id
_entity.type
_entity.pdbx_description
1 polymer ?
#
loop_
_entity_poly.entity_id
_entity_poly.type
_entity_poly.pdbx_seq_one_letter_code
_entity_poly.pdbx_strand_id
1 'polypeptide(L)'
;MYKVDLPLDQSIENSVERRRSAETERKARIFNTRLRVMGLDVSALDQQVQKKKHQQNMEIQRDKAFDKLREYHDEALLQQDIDEKEKQDTLRAELTQYRATHQCVEDSRDADLKCGLKGAFSSTTPEGKLGPASMTLFQGEHIGEEQMRREQMKKTDRDLRAQKEDNERKHVGEKQREMIVNKELVLQDLRGVQLHALDEECKKATRIALDNYNHALTAERAERLKEQHRREEMEKRAEMQHTLTSDMMTECAEVAERELGGRRAARVLVDRWKGMSPEQLSAIHREREEQRQERERQRDAEKIQNAAWDLQLLKQSRKAEEEDRRAEELRREKRIQTDHYNMQLAREQQEHQEFLNKKLYTNKPSKDYFHQFNTSSR
;
A
#
# COMPACT_ATOMS: atom_id res chain seq x y z
N MET A 1 -22.43 -49.55 39.40
CA MET A 1 -21.33 -48.90 38.66
C MET A 1 -21.38 -47.41 38.97
N TYR A 2 -20.65 -46.95 39.99
CA TYR A 2 -20.57 -45.53 40.30
C TYR A 2 -19.46 -44.92 39.44
N LYS A 3 -19.86 -44.04 38.51
CA LYS A 3 -18.91 -43.21 37.75
C LYS A 3 -18.32 -42.20 38.74
N VAL A 4 -17.02 -42.30 38.95
CA VAL A 4 -16.24 -41.30 39.68
C VAL A 4 -15.98 -40.17 38.71
N ASP A 5 -16.81 -39.14 38.77
CA ASP A 5 -16.57 -37.90 38.03
C ASP A 5 -15.46 -37.13 38.76
N LEU A 6 -14.25 -37.12 38.20
CA LEU A 6 -13.17 -36.26 38.68
C LEU A 6 -13.58 -34.78 38.48
N PRO A 7 -13.22 -33.88 39.42
CA PRO A 7 -13.53 -32.46 39.28
C PRO A 7 -12.85 -31.90 38.02
N LEU A 8 -13.67 -31.39 37.10
CA LEU A 8 -13.21 -30.61 35.96
C LEU A 8 -12.30 -29.48 36.44
N ASP A 9 -11.14 -29.34 35.82
CA ASP A 9 -10.10 -28.40 36.21
C ASP A 9 -10.55 -26.95 35.93
N GLN A 10 -11.26 -26.36 36.89
CA GLN A 10 -11.87 -25.02 36.81
C GLN A 10 -10.88 -23.93 36.39
N SER A 11 -9.58 -24.16 36.61
CA SER A 11 -8.49 -23.28 36.16
C SER A 11 -8.44 -23.18 34.62
N ILE A 12 -8.61 -24.30 33.93
CA ILE A 12 -8.56 -24.36 32.46
C ILE A 12 -9.78 -23.67 31.86
N GLU A 13 -10.98 -23.93 32.38
CA GLU A 13 -12.22 -23.28 31.91
C GLU A 13 -12.16 -21.76 32.11
N ASN A 14 -11.75 -21.29 33.29
CA ASN A 14 -11.55 -19.88 33.56
C ASN A 14 -10.53 -19.23 32.61
N SER A 15 -9.45 -19.95 32.26
CA SER A 15 -8.46 -19.46 31.31
C SER A 15 -9.01 -19.34 29.88
N VAL A 16 -9.87 -20.29 29.47
CA VAL A 16 -10.53 -20.29 28.17
C VAL A 16 -11.57 -19.17 28.09
N GLU A 17 -12.34 -18.96 29.14
CA GLU A 17 -13.31 -17.87 29.22
C GLU A 17 -12.64 -16.50 29.16
N ARG A 18 -11.52 -16.29 29.88
CA ARG A 18 -10.72 -15.06 29.77
C ARG A 18 -10.19 -14.83 28.35
N ARG A 19 -9.77 -15.89 27.66
CA ARG A 19 -9.34 -15.77 26.25
C ARG A 19 -10.51 -15.40 25.35
N ARG A 20 -11.68 -16.01 25.56
CA ARG A 20 -12.89 -15.70 24.81
C ARG A 20 -13.33 -14.25 25.05
N SER A 21 -13.36 -13.79 26.30
CA SER A 21 -13.72 -12.40 26.64
C SER A 21 -12.72 -11.40 26.03
N ALA A 22 -11.42 -11.64 26.19
CA ALA A 22 -10.38 -10.78 25.59
C ALA A 22 -10.47 -10.72 24.06
N GLU A 23 -10.77 -11.85 23.40
CA GLU A 23 -10.95 -11.88 21.94
C GLU A 23 -12.25 -11.19 21.51
N THR A 24 -13.33 -11.25 22.30
CA THR A 24 -14.55 -10.47 22.02
C THR A 24 -14.32 -8.96 22.14
N GLU A 25 -13.60 -8.51 23.16
CA GLU A 25 -13.22 -7.11 23.33
C GLU A 25 -12.29 -6.64 22.20
N ARG A 26 -11.34 -7.50 21.80
CA ARG A 26 -10.44 -7.22 20.68
C ARG A 26 -11.19 -7.10 19.37
N LYS A 27 -12.11 -8.02 19.08
CA LYS A 27 -12.97 -7.95 17.88
C LYS A 27 -13.79 -6.67 17.87
N ALA A 28 -14.41 -6.30 18.99
CA ALA A 28 -15.17 -5.04 19.10
C ALA A 28 -14.33 -3.80 18.75
N ARG A 29 -13.04 -3.78 19.11
CA ARG A 29 -12.11 -2.70 18.72
C ARG A 29 -11.71 -2.74 17.24
N ILE A 30 -11.40 -3.91 16.70
CA ILE A 30 -10.92 -4.07 15.31
C ILE A 30 -12.02 -3.78 14.27
N PHE A 31 -13.25 -4.21 14.56
CA PHE A 31 -14.39 -4.05 13.65
C PHE A 31 -15.00 -2.64 13.71
N ASN A 32 -14.73 -1.86 14.76
CA ASN A 32 -15.14 -0.46 14.84
C ASN A 32 -14.13 0.43 14.06
N THR A 33 -14.52 0.83 12.84
CA THR A 33 -13.66 1.63 11.95
C THR A 33 -13.25 2.98 12.56
N ARG A 34 -14.12 3.61 13.35
CA ARG A 34 -13.83 4.91 14.00
C ARG A 34 -12.81 4.77 15.12
N LEU A 35 -12.94 3.75 15.98
CA LEU A 35 -11.94 3.47 17.03
C LEU A 35 -10.60 3.01 16.44
N ARG A 36 -10.62 2.33 15.28
CA ARG A 36 -9.41 1.91 14.57
C ARG A 36 -8.62 3.08 13.98
N VAL A 37 -9.32 4.10 13.46
CA VAL A 37 -8.69 5.27 12.84
C VAL A 37 -8.38 6.37 13.88
N MET A 38 -9.27 6.57 14.86
CA MET A 38 -9.18 7.62 15.89
C MET A 38 -9.55 7.07 17.28
N GLY A 39 -8.77 6.12 17.79
CA GLY A 39 -8.93 5.57 19.13
C GLY A 39 -8.23 6.45 20.17
N LEU A 40 -8.98 7.38 20.79
CA LEU A 40 -8.48 8.23 21.87
C LEU A 40 -9.25 7.95 23.16
N ASP A 41 -8.53 7.63 24.24
CA ASP A 41 -9.10 7.54 25.58
C ASP A 41 -9.08 8.93 26.23
N VAL A 42 -10.17 9.67 26.02
CA VAL A 42 -10.33 11.04 26.55
C VAL A 42 -10.24 11.05 28.08
N SER A 43 -10.78 10.03 28.74
CA SER A 43 -10.77 9.95 30.20
C SER A 43 -9.36 9.77 30.77
N ALA A 44 -8.53 8.94 30.13
CA ALA A 44 -7.13 8.78 30.50
C ALA A 44 -6.30 10.03 30.22
N LEU A 45 -6.57 10.71 29.09
CA LEU A 45 -5.91 11.98 28.75
C LEU A 45 -6.26 13.08 29.75
N ASP A 46 -7.53 13.19 30.15
CA ASP A 46 -7.96 14.16 31.16
C ASP A 46 -7.28 13.89 32.52
N GLN A 47 -7.16 12.62 32.92
CA GLN A 47 -6.41 12.24 34.12
C GLN A 47 -4.92 12.60 34.01
N GLN A 48 -4.29 12.42 32.86
CA GLN A 48 -2.89 12.81 32.63
C GLN A 48 -2.72 14.34 32.71
N VAL A 49 -3.65 15.10 32.13
CA VAL A 49 -3.66 16.57 32.20
C VAL A 49 -3.81 17.04 33.65
N GLN A 50 -4.73 16.42 34.41
CA GLN A 50 -4.90 16.74 35.83
C GLN A 50 -3.65 16.42 36.65
N LYS A 51 -3.02 15.25 36.43
CA LYS A 51 -1.75 14.89 37.08
C LYS A 51 -0.65 15.89 36.78
N LYS A 52 -0.51 16.32 35.52
CA LYS A 52 0.48 17.32 35.10
C LYS A 52 0.23 18.67 35.76
N LYS A 53 -1.02 19.14 35.80
CA LYS A 53 -1.40 20.37 36.50
C LYS A 53 -1.10 20.29 38.01
N HIS A 54 -1.39 19.16 38.63
CA HIS A 54 -1.08 18.95 40.04
C HIS A 54 0.43 19.00 40.31
N GLN A 55 1.24 18.34 39.48
CA GLN A 55 2.71 18.39 39.56
C GLN A 55 3.24 19.82 39.41
N GLN A 56 2.76 20.57 38.42
CA GLN A 56 3.14 21.97 38.23
C GLN A 56 2.77 22.84 39.43
N ASN A 57 1.58 22.64 40.01
CA ASN A 57 1.16 23.38 41.20
C ASN A 57 2.05 23.04 42.41
N MET A 58 2.44 21.78 42.58
CA MET A 58 3.36 21.36 43.65
C MET A 58 4.76 21.97 43.46
N GLU A 59 5.26 22.05 42.23
CA GLU A 59 6.53 22.69 41.90
C GLU A 59 6.49 24.19 42.21
N ILE A 60 5.45 24.89 41.77
CA ILE A 60 5.24 26.31 42.11
C ILE A 60 5.17 26.54 43.62
N GLN A 61 4.50 25.65 44.37
CA GLN A 61 4.44 25.74 45.83
C GLN A 61 5.81 25.52 46.48
N ARG A 62 6.61 24.59 45.93
CA ARG A 62 7.97 24.33 46.39
C ARG A 62 8.88 25.52 46.14
N ASP A 63 8.82 26.12 44.95
CA ASP A 63 9.61 27.30 44.61
C ASP A 63 9.25 28.49 45.52
N LYS A 64 7.94 28.73 45.73
CA LYS A 64 7.45 29.73 46.68
C LYS A 64 7.93 29.49 48.12
N ALA A 65 8.07 28.23 48.53
CA ALA A 65 8.61 27.90 49.85
C ALA A 65 10.11 28.21 49.96
N PHE A 66 10.88 27.94 48.89
CA PHE A 66 12.30 28.30 48.82
C PHE A 66 12.51 29.81 48.77
N ASP A 67 11.70 30.55 48.02
CA ASP A 67 11.78 32.02 48.00
C ASP A 67 11.54 32.61 49.39
N LYS A 68 10.52 32.13 50.10
CA LYS A 68 10.26 32.55 51.51
C LYS A 68 11.43 32.22 52.43
N LEU A 69 12.06 31.06 52.25
CA LEU A 69 13.23 30.68 53.04
C LEU A 69 14.42 31.61 52.75
N ARG A 70 14.60 32.00 51.48
CA ARG A 70 15.62 32.99 51.08
C ARG A 70 15.37 34.33 51.77
N GLU A 71 14.13 34.84 51.72
CA GLU A 71 13.74 36.08 52.39
C GLU A 71 14.05 36.02 53.89
N TYR A 72 13.72 34.91 54.55
CA TYR A 72 13.99 34.71 55.98
C TYR A 72 15.50 34.72 56.31
N HIS A 73 16.32 34.12 55.44
CA HIS A 73 17.78 34.13 55.60
C HIS A 73 18.37 35.53 55.36
N ASP A 74 17.89 36.25 54.35
CA ASP A 74 18.31 37.62 54.07
C ASP A 74 17.98 38.56 55.25
N GLU A 75 16.77 38.44 55.82
CA GLU A 75 16.37 39.20 57.02
C GLU A 75 17.25 38.87 58.23
N ALA A 76 17.57 37.60 58.46
CA ALA A 76 18.43 37.18 59.56
C ALA A 76 19.87 37.70 59.41
N LEU A 77 20.42 37.71 58.19
CA LEU A 77 21.74 38.27 57.91
C LEU A 77 21.77 39.79 58.13
N LEU A 78 20.72 40.50 57.70
CA LEU A 78 20.61 41.93 57.95
C LEU A 78 20.54 42.26 59.45
N GLN A 79 19.82 41.46 60.23
CA GLN A 79 19.79 41.61 61.69
C GLN A 79 21.16 41.37 62.32
N GLN A 80 21.90 40.34 61.88
CA GLN A 80 23.26 40.09 62.34
C GLN A 80 24.20 41.26 62.03
N ASP A 81 24.14 41.81 60.81
CA ASP A 81 24.95 42.95 60.40
C ASP A 81 24.66 44.20 61.25
N ILE A 82 23.40 44.43 61.62
CA ILE A 82 23.00 45.53 62.50
C ILE A 82 23.56 45.31 63.91
N ASP A 83 23.35 44.13 64.49
CA ASP A 83 23.85 43.78 65.82
C ASP A 83 25.39 43.89 65.92
N GLU A 84 26.11 43.46 64.87
CA GLU A 84 27.56 43.58 64.80
C GLU A 84 28.03 45.03 64.75
N LYS A 85 27.35 45.89 63.98
CA LYS A 85 27.66 47.32 63.91
C LYS A 85 27.42 48.00 65.26
N GLU A 86 26.31 47.72 65.93
CA GLU A 86 26.03 48.27 67.26
C GLU A 86 27.08 47.85 68.30
N LYS A 87 27.53 46.58 68.26
CA LYS A 87 28.64 46.09 69.10
C LYS A 87 29.97 46.81 68.79
N GLN A 88 30.27 47.06 67.52
CA GLN A 88 31.48 47.79 67.15
C GLN A 88 31.44 49.24 67.61
N ASP A 89 30.28 49.90 67.47
CA ASP A 89 30.10 51.30 67.87
C ASP A 89 30.17 51.47 69.40
N THR A 90 29.55 50.56 70.15
CA THR A 90 29.65 50.54 71.63
C THR A 90 31.10 50.31 72.09
N LEU A 91 31.80 49.32 71.54
CA LEU A 91 33.21 49.07 71.84
C LEU A 91 34.08 50.30 71.53
N ARG A 92 33.83 50.98 70.40
CA ARG A 92 34.56 52.19 70.02
C ARG A 92 34.31 53.34 71.00
N ALA A 93 33.07 53.51 71.46
CA ALA A 93 32.71 54.51 72.46
C ALA A 93 33.40 54.22 73.80
N GLU A 94 33.37 52.96 74.26
CA GLU A 94 34.04 52.53 75.49
C GLU A 94 35.56 52.73 75.42
N LEU A 95 36.20 52.36 74.30
CA LEU A 95 37.63 52.61 74.08
C LEU A 95 37.97 54.10 74.12
N THR A 96 37.09 54.95 73.57
CA THR A 96 37.30 56.40 73.57
C THR A 96 37.19 56.96 74.99
N GLN A 97 36.20 56.52 75.77
CA GLN A 97 36.05 56.88 77.19
C GLN A 97 37.26 56.41 78.00
N TYR A 98 37.69 55.15 77.82
CA TYR A 98 38.85 54.59 78.51
C TYR A 98 40.13 55.39 78.24
N ARG A 99 40.38 55.78 76.97
CA ARG A 99 41.52 56.63 76.60
C ARG A 99 41.44 57.99 77.29
N ALA A 100 40.26 58.60 77.33
CA ALA A 100 40.04 59.91 77.94
C ALA A 100 40.17 59.89 79.48
N THR A 101 39.99 58.75 80.14
CA THR A 101 40.09 58.66 81.61
C THR A 101 41.45 58.16 82.10
N HIS A 102 42.12 57.28 81.34
CA HIS A 102 43.30 56.56 81.83
C HIS A 102 44.57 56.75 80.98
N GLN A 103 44.48 57.48 79.87
CA GLN A 103 45.62 57.76 79.00
C GLN A 103 45.81 59.28 78.81
N CYS A 104 45.51 60.04 79.87
CA CYS A 104 45.77 61.48 79.90
C CYS A 104 47.26 61.77 79.97
N VAL A 105 47.68 62.88 79.37
CA VAL A 105 49.09 63.30 79.34
C VAL A 105 49.60 63.63 80.74
N GLU A 106 48.71 64.06 81.65
CA GLU A 106 49.06 64.36 83.04
C GLU A 106 49.38 63.11 83.88
N ASP A 107 48.86 61.94 83.52
CA ASP A 107 49.05 60.67 84.27
C ASP A 107 50.33 59.92 83.85
N SER A 108 51.10 60.48 82.92
CA SER A 108 52.36 59.90 82.45
C SER A 108 53.44 59.99 83.54
N ARG A 109 54.25 58.92 83.67
CA ARG A 109 55.39 58.89 84.61
C ARG A 109 56.44 59.99 84.39
N ASP A 110 56.46 60.57 83.18
CA ASP A 110 57.38 61.66 82.78
C ASP A 110 56.64 63.01 82.66
N ALA A 111 55.45 63.15 83.26
CA ALA A 111 54.64 64.38 83.17
C ALA A 111 55.37 65.59 83.77
N ASP A 112 56.15 65.38 84.83
CA ASP A 112 57.06 66.33 85.47
C ASP A 112 58.23 66.77 84.56
N LEU A 113 58.71 65.89 83.68
CA LEU A 113 59.75 66.20 82.69
C LEU A 113 59.22 67.00 81.49
N LYS A 114 57.96 66.76 81.08
CA LYS A 114 57.36 67.39 79.89
C LYS A 114 56.61 68.69 80.20
N CYS A 115 56.10 68.85 81.42
CA CYS A 115 55.38 70.04 81.86
C CYS A 115 56.28 71.00 82.65
N GLY A 116 57.28 71.59 81.98
CA GLY A 116 57.91 72.85 82.40
C GLY A 116 58.82 72.81 83.65
N LEU A 117 60.09 72.46 83.45
CA LEU A 117 61.17 72.58 84.44
C LEU A 117 61.57 74.06 84.68
N LYS A 118 60.84 74.77 85.55
CA LYS A 118 61.29 76.03 86.18
C LYS A 118 61.74 75.74 87.62
N GLY A 119 62.86 75.06 87.84
CA GLY A 119 63.30 74.84 89.22
C GLY A 119 64.47 73.92 89.54
N ALA A 120 65.28 73.46 88.59
CA ALA A 120 66.45 72.64 88.89
C ALA A 120 67.74 73.46 88.76
N PHE A 121 68.34 73.83 89.90
CA PHE A 121 69.68 74.41 89.99
C PHE A 121 70.73 73.36 89.58
N SER A 122 71.51 73.63 88.53
CA SER A 122 72.69 72.82 88.19
C SER A 122 73.96 73.47 88.76
N SER A 123 74.47 72.97 89.88
CA SER A 123 75.84 73.24 90.31
C SER A 123 76.79 72.31 89.55
N THR A 124 77.22 72.75 88.37
CA THR A 124 78.29 72.08 87.61
C THR A 124 79.59 72.15 88.40
N THR A 125 79.97 71.04 89.03
CA THR A 125 81.27 70.90 89.71
C THR A 125 82.27 70.32 88.68
N PRO A 126 83.46 70.91 88.50
CA PRO A 126 84.37 70.50 87.42
C PRO A 126 84.97 69.10 87.63
N GLU A 127 85.04 68.34 86.53
CA GLU A 127 85.33 66.89 86.43
C GLU A 127 86.69 66.43 87.00
N GLY A 128 87.62 67.33 87.31
CA GLY A 128 88.95 67.01 87.81
C GLY A 128 89.05 66.58 89.28
N LYS A 129 87.93 66.58 90.04
CA LYS A 129 87.92 66.26 91.49
C LYS A 129 87.06 65.05 91.88
N LEU A 130 86.48 64.34 90.91
CA LEU A 130 85.54 63.25 91.17
C LEU A 130 86.28 61.90 91.07
N GLY A 131 86.49 61.25 92.21
CA GLY A 131 87.04 59.89 92.29
C GLY A 131 85.95 58.80 92.14
N PRO A 132 86.34 57.52 92.05
CA PRO A 132 85.39 56.40 91.87
C PRO A 132 84.33 56.25 92.98
N ALA A 133 84.52 56.90 94.14
CA ALA A 133 83.53 56.93 95.23
C ALA A 133 82.35 57.89 94.98
N SER A 134 82.47 58.83 94.02
CA SER A 134 81.42 59.81 93.73
C SER A 134 80.20 59.22 93.02
N MET A 135 80.29 58.03 92.44
CA MET A 135 79.22 57.39 91.64
C MET A 135 78.63 58.28 90.52
N THR A 136 79.37 59.26 90.02
CA THR A 136 78.91 60.18 88.96
C THR A 136 79.42 59.81 87.57
N LEU A 137 80.47 58.99 87.46
CA LEU A 137 80.96 58.42 86.20
C LEU A 137 81.17 56.92 86.37
N PHE A 138 80.52 56.11 85.54
CA PHE A 138 80.66 54.66 85.53
C PHE A 138 81.36 54.20 84.24
N GLN A 139 82.25 53.21 84.31
CA GLN A 139 82.90 52.64 83.11
C GLN A 139 81.93 51.94 82.14
N GLY A 140 80.70 51.65 82.60
CA GLY A 140 79.60 51.19 81.75
C GLY A 140 78.79 52.32 81.10
N GLU A 141 79.07 53.59 81.40
CA GLU A 141 78.51 54.70 80.62
C GLU A 141 79.08 54.64 79.21
N HIS A 142 78.17 54.48 78.29
CA HIS A 142 78.41 54.08 76.93
C HIS A 142 79.01 55.18 76.06
N ILE A 143 80.24 55.60 76.38
CA ILE A 143 81.03 56.50 75.56
C ILE A 143 81.50 55.72 74.31
N GLY A 144 80.62 55.60 73.32
CA GLY A 144 80.86 54.87 72.05
C GLY A 144 79.70 54.04 71.53
N GLU A 145 78.63 53.82 72.29
CA GLU A 145 77.45 53.06 71.81
C GLU A 145 76.81 53.68 70.58
N GLU A 146 76.80 55.01 70.49
CA GLU A 146 76.29 55.69 69.31
C GLU A 146 77.09 55.31 68.06
N GLN A 147 78.40 55.13 68.16
CA GLN A 147 79.23 54.75 67.01
C GLN A 147 78.97 53.28 66.63
N MET A 148 78.90 52.37 67.61
CA MET A 148 78.54 50.97 67.40
C MET A 148 77.13 50.82 66.79
N ARG A 149 76.13 51.55 67.30
CA ARG A 149 74.77 51.61 66.72
C ARG A 149 74.79 52.16 65.31
N ARG A 150 75.54 53.24 65.04
CA ARG A 150 75.67 53.80 63.69
C ARG A 150 76.28 52.78 62.72
N GLU A 151 77.27 52.01 63.14
CA GLU A 151 77.85 50.95 62.32
C GLU A 151 76.91 49.76 62.09
N GLN A 152 76.17 49.34 63.13
CA GLN A 152 75.10 48.34 62.99
C GLN A 152 74.02 48.83 62.02
N MET A 153 73.50 50.05 62.19
CA MET A 153 72.50 50.63 61.29
C MET A 153 72.99 50.69 59.84
N LYS A 154 74.27 51.03 59.61
CA LYS A 154 74.88 51.00 58.27
C LYS A 154 74.95 49.58 57.68
N LYS A 155 75.23 48.55 58.50
CA LYS A 155 75.20 47.16 58.05
C LYS A 155 73.78 46.72 57.71
N THR A 156 72.81 46.96 58.60
CA THR A 156 71.40 46.62 58.37
C THR A 156 70.84 47.32 57.13
N ASP A 157 71.14 48.60 56.93
CA ASP A 157 70.71 49.34 55.74
C ASP A 157 71.32 48.77 54.44
N ARG A 158 72.59 48.36 54.46
CA ARG A 158 73.21 47.68 53.30
C ARG A 158 72.55 46.34 53.00
N ASP A 159 72.31 45.52 54.03
CA ASP A 159 71.70 44.19 53.86
C ASP A 159 70.26 44.30 53.36
N LEU A 160 69.47 45.24 53.89
CA LEU A 160 68.10 45.51 53.45
C LEU A 160 68.06 46.03 52.01
N ARG A 161 69.00 46.90 51.62
CA ARG A 161 69.11 47.37 50.22
C ARG A 161 69.44 46.21 49.28
N ALA A 162 70.40 45.35 49.64
CA ALA A 162 70.75 44.18 48.85
C ALA A 162 69.56 43.21 48.70
N GLN A 163 68.82 42.96 49.79
CA GLN A 163 67.63 42.10 49.78
C GLN A 163 66.51 42.70 48.92
N LYS A 164 66.30 44.02 49.00
CA LYS A 164 65.32 44.73 48.17
C LYS A 164 65.67 44.62 46.69
N GLU A 165 66.91 44.87 46.30
CA GLU A 165 67.37 44.74 44.92
C GLU A 165 67.24 43.31 44.38
N ASP A 166 67.57 42.29 45.19
CA ASP A 166 67.42 40.89 44.79
C ASP A 166 65.94 40.49 44.61
N ASN A 167 65.06 40.92 45.52
CA ASN A 167 63.62 40.72 45.38
C ASN A 167 63.06 41.44 44.15
N GLU A 168 63.50 42.66 43.86
CA GLU A 168 63.10 43.38 42.64
C GLU A 168 63.54 42.64 41.37
N ARG A 169 64.77 42.11 41.34
CA ARG A 169 65.25 41.29 40.21
C ARG A 169 64.43 40.02 40.03
N LYS A 170 64.10 39.31 41.12
CA LYS A 170 63.23 38.12 41.09
C LYS A 170 61.85 38.47 40.57
N HIS A 171 61.25 39.54 41.08
CA HIS A 171 59.92 39.99 40.65
C HIS A 171 59.90 40.38 39.16
N VAL A 172 60.93 41.05 38.65
CA VAL A 172 61.04 41.37 37.22
C VAL A 172 61.19 40.09 36.39
N GLY A 173 62.00 39.14 36.85
CA GLY A 173 62.15 37.84 36.20
C GLY A 173 60.85 37.03 36.17
N GLU A 174 60.06 37.05 37.25
CA GLU A 174 58.74 36.42 37.32
C GLU A 174 57.75 37.07 36.34
N LYS A 175 57.66 38.40 36.33
CA LYS A 175 56.82 39.14 35.37
C LYS A 175 57.17 38.82 33.92
N GLN A 176 58.46 38.69 33.60
CA GLN A 176 58.90 38.31 32.25
C GLN A 176 58.49 36.88 31.90
N ARG A 177 58.63 35.93 32.83
CA ARG A 177 58.17 34.55 32.65
C ARG A 177 56.66 34.48 32.46
N GLU A 178 55.89 35.16 33.30
CA GLU A 178 54.43 35.27 33.17
C GLU A 178 54.02 35.87 31.83
N MET A 179 54.69 36.93 31.37
CA MET A 179 54.42 37.52 30.07
C MET A 179 54.64 36.53 28.92
N ILE A 180 55.70 35.71 28.98
CA ILE A 180 55.97 34.69 27.96
C ILE A 180 54.88 33.61 27.97
N VAL A 181 54.55 33.07 29.15
CA VAL A 181 53.48 32.07 29.31
C VAL A 181 52.14 32.60 28.81
N ASN A 182 51.78 33.84 29.16
CA ASN A 182 50.55 34.47 28.71
C ASN A 182 50.52 34.64 27.18
N LYS A 183 51.65 35.02 26.57
CA LYS A 183 51.75 35.12 25.10
C LYS A 183 51.59 33.74 24.43
N GLU A 184 52.20 32.71 24.99
CA GLU A 184 52.07 31.34 24.49
C GLU A 184 50.61 30.85 24.58
N LEU A 185 49.93 31.13 25.68
CA LEU A 185 48.52 30.79 25.87
C LEU A 185 47.63 31.47 24.81
N VAL A 186 47.81 32.76 24.59
CA VAL A 186 47.07 33.51 23.55
C VAL A 186 47.32 32.93 22.15
N LEU A 187 48.56 32.52 21.85
CA LEU A 187 48.87 31.88 20.56
C LEU A 187 48.22 30.51 20.42
N GLN A 188 48.14 29.73 21.50
CA GLN A 188 47.44 28.45 21.51
C GLN A 188 45.94 28.63 21.30
N ASP A 189 45.32 29.60 21.99
CA ASP A 189 43.90 29.92 21.82
C ASP A 189 43.60 30.34 20.38
N LEU A 190 44.44 31.22 19.81
CA LEU A 190 44.29 31.66 18.41
C LEU A 190 44.39 30.47 17.43
N ARG A 191 45.34 29.56 17.65
CA ARG A 191 45.45 28.33 16.85
C ARG A 191 44.23 27.43 17.03
N GLY A 192 43.71 27.31 18.24
CA GLY A 192 42.48 26.57 18.53
C GLY A 192 41.29 27.09 17.73
N VAL A 193 41.11 28.41 17.68
CA VAL A 193 40.05 29.06 16.88
C VAL A 193 40.24 28.80 15.38
N GLN A 194 41.46 28.89 14.87
CA GLN A 194 41.76 28.63 13.45
C GLN A 194 41.48 27.17 13.06
N LEU A 195 41.92 26.21 13.88
CA LEU A 195 41.65 24.78 13.65
C LEU A 195 40.16 24.48 13.70
N HIS A 196 39.44 25.05 14.67
CA HIS A 196 37.99 24.89 14.76
C HIS A 196 37.27 25.45 13.51
N ALA A 197 37.71 26.60 12.99
CA ALA A 197 37.14 27.16 11.76
C ALA A 197 37.35 26.23 10.55
N LEU A 198 38.57 25.70 10.38
CA LEU A 198 38.89 24.75 9.30
C LEU A 198 38.11 23.44 9.43
N ASP A 199 37.94 22.92 10.64
CA ASP A 199 37.14 21.72 10.89
C ASP A 199 35.67 21.93 10.52
N GLU A 200 35.10 23.09 10.85
CA GLU A 200 33.73 23.41 10.47
C GLU A 200 33.57 23.58 8.96
N GLU A 201 34.56 24.13 8.26
CA GLU A 201 34.58 24.17 6.79
C GLU A 201 34.64 22.76 6.18
N CYS A 202 35.47 21.87 6.72
CA CYS A 202 35.54 20.48 6.29
C CYS A 202 34.21 19.74 6.53
N LYS A 203 33.57 19.94 7.68
CA LYS A 203 32.24 19.39 7.99
C LYS A 203 31.17 19.92 7.04
N LYS A 204 31.22 21.20 6.67
CA LYS A 204 30.30 21.77 5.67
C LYS A 204 30.52 21.15 4.29
N ALA A 205 31.78 21.06 3.85
CA ALA A 205 32.13 20.48 2.55
C ALA A 205 31.69 19.00 2.44
N THR A 206 31.91 18.21 3.49
CA THR A 206 31.47 16.80 3.53
C THR A 206 29.95 16.66 3.49
N ARG A 207 29.20 17.50 4.22
CA ARG A 207 27.72 17.52 4.13
C ARG A 207 27.23 17.86 2.73
N ILE A 208 27.79 18.90 2.11
CA ILE A 208 27.44 19.29 0.73
C ILE A 208 27.74 18.15 -0.25
N ALA A 209 28.90 17.50 -0.12
CA ALA A 209 29.25 16.36 -0.97
C ALA A 209 28.27 15.18 -0.81
N LEU A 210 27.88 14.88 0.43
CA LEU A 210 26.90 13.83 0.74
C LEU A 210 25.51 14.17 0.21
N ASP A 211 25.07 15.43 0.35
CA ASP A 211 23.79 15.90 -0.18
C ASP A 211 23.77 15.81 -1.71
N ASN A 212 24.83 16.23 -2.38
CA ASN A 212 24.97 16.12 -3.84
C ASN A 212 24.95 14.65 -4.29
N TYR A 213 25.64 13.76 -3.58
CA TYR A 213 25.61 12.32 -3.85
C TYR A 213 24.21 11.72 -3.67
N ASN A 214 23.53 12.05 -2.57
CA ASN A 214 22.17 11.60 -2.31
C ASN A 214 21.21 12.11 -3.40
N HIS A 215 21.37 13.36 -3.82
CA HIS A 215 20.56 13.94 -4.89
C HIS A 215 20.79 13.21 -6.22
N ALA A 216 22.04 12.96 -6.59
CA ALA A 216 22.39 12.16 -7.78
C ALA A 216 21.79 10.75 -7.72
N LEU A 217 21.88 10.09 -6.55
CA LEU A 217 21.31 8.75 -6.35
C LEU A 217 19.77 8.76 -6.48
N THR A 218 19.10 9.81 -5.98
CA THR A 218 17.64 9.95 -6.15
C THR A 218 17.26 10.15 -7.62
N ALA A 219 18.02 10.96 -8.36
CA ALA A 219 17.80 11.18 -9.79
C ALA A 219 18.00 9.87 -10.58
N GLU A 220 19.07 9.12 -10.30
CA GLU A 220 19.32 7.82 -10.93
C GLU A 220 18.18 6.83 -10.66
N ARG A 221 17.70 6.75 -9.41
CA ARG A 221 16.55 5.89 -9.07
C ARG A 221 15.29 6.32 -9.82
N ALA A 222 15.03 7.62 -9.95
CA ALA A 222 13.89 8.13 -10.69
C ALA A 222 13.96 7.77 -12.19
N GLU A 223 15.14 7.88 -12.81
CA GLU A 223 15.34 7.47 -14.20
C GLU A 223 15.16 5.96 -14.38
N ARG A 224 15.72 5.13 -13.49
CA ARG A 224 15.50 3.67 -13.51
C ARG A 224 14.01 3.31 -13.42
N LEU A 225 13.26 3.98 -12.56
CA LEU A 225 11.81 3.77 -12.43
C LEU A 225 11.06 4.20 -13.70
N LYS A 226 11.44 5.31 -14.34
CA LYS A 226 10.87 5.73 -15.62
C LYS A 226 11.17 4.70 -16.72
N GLU A 227 12.39 4.20 -16.79
CA GLU A 227 12.76 3.15 -17.75
C GLU A 227 11.98 1.86 -17.52
N GLN A 228 11.83 1.43 -16.27
CA GLN A 228 11.01 0.27 -15.91
C GLN A 228 9.56 0.46 -16.35
N HIS A 229 8.96 1.60 -16.02
CA HIS A 229 7.61 1.93 -16.48
C HIS A 229 7.50 1.92 -18.01
N ARG A 230 8.50 2.45 -18.73
CA ARG A 230 8.50 2.40 -20.20
C ARG A 230 8.58 0.95 -20.71
N ARG A 231 9.36 0.08 -20.07
CA ARG A 231 9.45 -1.35 -20.43
C ARG A 231 8.12 -2.05 -20.17
N GLU A 232 7.53 -1.85 -18.99
CA GLU A 232 6.23 -2.40 -18.64
C GLU A 232 5.15 -1.97 -19.63
N GLU A 233 5.11 -0.69 -20.04
CA GLU A 233 4.17 -0.22 -21.05
C GLU A 233 4.38 -0.86 -22.42
N MET A 234 5.64 -1.12 -22.80
CA MET A 234 5.96 -1.83 -24.04
C MET A 234 5.55 -3.31 -23.96
N GLU A 235 5.79 -3.97 -22.83
CA GLU A 235 5.38 -5.35 -22.58
C GLU A 235 3.86 -5.49 -22.57
N LYS A 236 3.14 -4.60 -21.88
CA LYS A 236 1.66 -4.54 -21.91
C LYS A 236 1.14 -4.39 -23.33
N ARG A 237 1.75 -3.52 -24.13
CA ARG A 237 1.36 -3.35 -25.55
C ARG A 237 1.65 -4.60 -26.36
N ALA A 238 2.79 -5.23 -26.17
CA ALA A 238 3.14 -6.48 -26.84
C ALA A 238 2.18 -7.62 -26.44
N GLU A 239 1.81 -7.72 -25.16
CA GLU A 239 0.83 -8.67 -24.65
C GLU A 239 -0.56 -8.41 -25.24
N MET A 240 -1.01 -7.16 -25.26
CA MET A 240 -2.27 -6.79 -25.91
C MET A 240 -2.25 -7.16 -27.40
N GLN A 241 -1.19 -6.81 -28.13
CA GLN A 241 -1.05 -7.16 -29.54
C GLN A 241 -1.07 -8.67 -29.74
N HIS A 242 -0.31 -9.43 -28.94
CA HIS A 242 -0.28 -10.89 -29.03
C HIS A 242 -1.64 -11.50 -28.72
N THR A 243 -2.35 -10.98 -27.72
CA THR A 243 -3.69 -11.45 -27.38
C THR A 243 -4.66 -11.16 -28.51
N LEU A 244 -4.62 -9.95 -29.09
CA LEU A 244 -5.48 -9.55 -30.20
C LEU A 244 -5.20 -10.35 -31.48
N THR A 245 -3.94 -10.69 -31.76
CA THR A 245 -3.56 -11.49 -32.93
C THR A 245 -3.58 -12.99 -32.70
N SER A 246 -3.88 -13.43 -31.47
CA SER A 246 -3.97 -14.84 -31.11
C SER A 246 -5.11 -15.52 -31.86
N ASP A 247 -4.85 -16.75 -32.31
CA ASP A 247 -5.78 -17.64 -33.00
C ASP A 247 -7.15 -17.80 -32.32
N MET A 248 -7.18 -17.67 -30.99
CA MET A 248 -8.42 -17.71 -30.21
C MET A 248 -9.27 -16.45 -30.42
N MET A 249 -8.65 -15.27 -30.51
CA MET A 249 -9.35 -13.99 -30.62
C MET A 249 -9.66 -13.61 -32.07
N THR A 250 -8.82 -14.00 -33.03
CA THR A 250 -9.03 -13.79 -34.48
C THR A 250 -9.90 -14.87 -35.12
N GLU A 251 -10.19 -15.93 -34.37
CA GLU A 251 -10.92 -17.12 -34.80
C GLU A 251 -10.42 -17.73 -36.12
N CYS A 252 -9.12 -17.63 -36.44
CA CYS A 252 -8.52 -18.16 -37.67
C CYS A 252 -9.02 -19.58 -38.01
N ALA A 253 -9.58 -19.75 -39.21
CA ALA A 253 -10.13 -21.02 -39.68
C ALA A 253 -9.04 -22.04 -40.08
N GLU A 254 -7.87 -21.54 -40.49
CA GLU A 254 -6.70 -22.33 -40.89
C GLU A 254 -6.16 -23.23 -39.77
N VAL A 255 -6.39 -22.85 -38.50
CA VAL A 255 -5.97 -23.61 -37.31
C VAL A 255 -6.72 -24.95 -37.18
N ALA A 256 -7.87 -25.06 -37.85
CA ALA A 256 -8.62 -26.30 -37.93
C ALA A 256 -8.00 -27.30 -38.93
N GLU A 257 -7.23 -26.80 -39.90
CA GLU A 257 -6.60 -27.63 -40.91
C GLU A 257 -5.33 -28.28 -40.34
N ARG A 258 -5.28 -29.61 -40.35
CA ARG A 258 -4.07 -30.33 -40.00
C ARG A 258 -3.20 -30.50 -41.24
N GLU A 259 -2.09 -29.78 -41.31
CA GLU A 259 -1.02 -30.07 -42.28
C GLU A 259 -0.34 -31.41 -41.91
N LEU A 260 -0.94 -32.52 -42.31
CA LEU A 260 -0.25 -33.80 -42.36
C LEU A 260 0.54 -33.85 -43.66
N GLY A 261 1.85 -33.64 -43.56
CA GLY A 261 2.77 -33.75 -44.68
C GLY A 261 2.56 -35.04 -45.47
N GLY A 262 2.06 -34.92 -46.71
CA GLY A 262 2.00 -35.98 -47.71
C GLY A 262 0.60 -36.48 -48.07
N ARG A 263 0.19 -36.18 -49.32
CA ARG A 263 -0.80 -36.86 -50.20
C ARG A 263 -2.14 -37.34 -49.61
N ARG A 264 -2.54 -36.93 -48.41
CA ARG A 264 -3.88 -37.18 -47.86
C ARG A 264 -4.61 -35.85 -47.76
N ALA A 265 -5.88 -35.82 -48.18
CA ALA A 265 -6.73 -34.65 -48.06
C ALA A 265 -6.70 -34.12 -46.62
N ALA A 266 -6.58 -32.80 -46.48
CA ALA A 266 -6.49 -32.12 -45.19
C ALA A 266 -7.60 -32.62 -44.27
N ARG A 267 -7.21 -33.27 -43.15
CA ARG A 267 -8.17 -33.70 -42.14
C ARG A 267 -8.36 -32.53 -41.18
N VAL A 268 -9.61 -32.13 -41.01
CA VAL A 268 -9.94 -31.06 -40.07
C VAL A 268 -9.98 -31.63 -38.65
N LEU A 269 -9.39 -30.89 -37.71
CA LEU A 269 -9.42 -31.21 -36.29
C LEU A 269 -10.84 -31.02 -35.75
N VAL A 270 -11.40 -32.07 -35.13
CA VAL A 270 -12.82 -32.11 -34.71
C VAL A 270 -13.14 -31.05 -33.66
N ASP A 271 -12.21 -30.82 -32.74
CA ASP A 271 -12.28 -29.84 -31.66
C ASP A 271 -12.19 -28.39 -32.13
N ARG A 272 -11.69 -28.15 -33.36
CA ARG A 272 -11.43 -26.81 -33.90
C ARG A 272 -12.27 -26.48 -35.13
N TRP A 273 -13.24 -27.33 -35.47
CA TRP A 273 -14.12 -27.11 -36.61
C TRP A 273 -15.06 -25.91 -36.37
N LYS A 274 -14.99 -24.90 -37.23
CA LYS A 274 -15.78 -23.64 -37.13
C LYS A 274 -16.80 -23.44 -38.26
N GLY A 275 -17.06 -24.47 -39.06
CA GLY A 275 -17.96 -24.40 -40.22
C GLY A 275 -17.27 -24.67 -41.55
N MET A 276 -18.04 -24.66 -42.64
CA MET A 276 -17.52 -24.82 -44.00
C MET A 276 -16.90 -23.50 -44.51
N SER A 277 -15.89 -23.59 -45.35
CA SER A 277 -15.29 -22.41 -45.97
C SER A 277 -16.28 -21.74 -46.93
N PRO A 278 -16.19 -20.41 -47.14
CA PRO A 278 -17.06 -19.70 -48.09
C PRO A 278 -16.92 -20.27 -49.52
N GLU A 279 -15.73 -20.75 -49.89
CA GLU A 279 -15.50 -21.41 -51.17
C GLU A 279 -16.27 -22.73 -51.27
N GLN A 280 -16.23 -23.58 -50.24
CA GLN A 280 -17.00 -24.83 -50.18
C GLN A 280 -18.50 -24.58 -50.25
N LEU A 281 -19.00 -23.58 -49.51
CA LEU A 281 -20.41 -23.17 -49.56
C LEU A 281 -20.80 -22.68 -50.97
N SER A 282 -19.92 -21.92 -51.63
CA SER A 282 -20.14 -21.46 -52.99
C SER A 282 -20.21 -22.62 -54.00
N ALA A 283 -19.37 -23.64 -53.83
CA ALA A 283 -19.39 -24.84 -54.67
C ALA A 283 -20.70 -25.62 -54.51
N ILE A 284 -21.18 -25.80 -53.26
CA ILE A 284 -22.47 -26.43 -52.97
C ILE A 284 -23.62 -25.63 -53.60
N HIS A 285 -23.57 -24.30 -53.54
CA HIS A 285 -24.59 -23.47 -54.17
C HIS A 285 -24.62 -23.63 -55.69
N ARG A 286 -23.44 -23.70 -56.34
CA ARG A 286 -23.33 -23.97 -57.78
C ARG A 286 -23.90 -25.35 -58.13
N GLU A 287 -23.50 -26.39 -57.41
CA GLU A 287 -23.98 -27.75 -57.65
C GLU A 287 -25.50 -27.86 -57.45
N ARG A 288 -26.06 -27.20 -56.42
CA ARG A 288 -27.52 -27.14 -56.22
C ARG A 288 -28.25 -26.48 -57.38
N GLU A 289 -27.67 -25.44 -57.97
CA GLU A 289 -28.24 -24.76 -59.14
C GLU A 289 -28.20 -25.67 -60.37
N GLU A 290 -27.07 -26.34 -60.61
CA GLU A 290 -26.92 -27.34 -61.67
C GLU A 290 -27.92 -28.50 -61.52
N GLN A 291 -28.10 -29.02 -60.30
CA GLN A 291 -29.10 -30.05 -60.00
C GLN A 291 -30.54 -29.57 -60.26
N ARG A 292 -30.83 -28.29 -60.00
CA ARG A 292 -32.16 -27.71 -60.31
C ARG A 292 -32.39 -27.68 -61.81
N GLN A 293 -31.41 -27.19 -62.57
CA GLN A 293 -31.46 -27.14 -64.02
C GLN A 293 -31.58 -28.55 -64.63
N GLU A 294 -30.83 -29.52 -64.11
CA GLU A 294 -30.90 -30.91 -64.57
C GLU A 294 -32.28 -31.53 -64.31
N ARG A 295 -32.86 -31.33 -63.13
CA ARG A 295 -34.24 -31.80 -62.86
C ARG A 295 -35.28 -31.13 -63.75
N GLU A 296 -35.10 -29.85 -64.08
CA GLU A 296 -35.98 -29.15 -65.02
C GLU A 296 -35.90 -29.77 -66.42
N ARG A 297 -34.68 -30.03 -66.92
CA ARG A 297 -34.47 -30.75 -68.19
C ARG A 297 -35.11 -32.13 -68.20
N GLN A 298 -34.99 -32.88 -67.09
CA GLN A 298 -35.62 -34.20 -66.95
C GLN A 298 -37.15 -34.11 -66.99
N ARG A 299 -37.74 -33.15 -66.27
CA ARG A 299 -39.20 -32.93 -66.32
C ARG A 299 -39.68 -32.58 -67.72
N ASP A 300 -38.94 -31.77 -68.46
CA ASP A 300 -39.30 -31.43 -69.84
C ASP A 300 -39.15 -32.61 -70.78
N ALA A 301 -38.10 -33.44 -70.62
CA ALA A 301 -37.97 -34.70 -71.34
C ALA A 301 -39.12 -35.68 -71.03
N GLU A 302 -39.51 -35.81 -69.76
CA GLU A 302 -40.66 -36.62 -69.34
C GLU A 302 -41.97 -36.11 -69.96
N LYS A 303 -42.20 -34.79 -69.99
CA LYS A 303 -43.38 -34.21 -70.67
C LYS A 303 -43.40 -34.57 -72.15
N ILE A 304 -42.26 -34.52 -72.84
CA ILE A 304 -42.16 -34.89 -74.25
C ILE A 304 -42.44 -36.38 -74.44
N GLN A 305 -41.88 -37.25 -73.59
CA GLN A 305 -42.12 -38.69 -73.64
C GLN A 305 -43.58 -39.03 -73.36
N ASN A 306 -44.19 -38.44 -72.33
CA ASN A 306 -45.60 -38.63 -72.00
C ASN A 306 -46.49 -38.16 -73.16
N ALA A 307 -46.22 -37.00 -73.75
CA ALA A 307 -46.97 -36.53 -74.93
C ALA A 307 -46.82 -37.48 -76.13
N ALA A 308 -45.63 -38.07 -76.34
CA ALA A 308 -45.43 -39.08 -77.37
C ALA A 308 -46.21 -40.37 -77.09
N TRP A 309 -46.25 -40.80 -75.82
CA TRP A 309 -47.05 -41.94 -75.36
C TRP A 309 -48.55 -41.70 -75.53
N ASP A 310 -49.05 -40.51 -75.17
CA ASP A 310 -50.45 -40.13 -75.34
C ASP A 310 -50.84 -40.14 -76.82
N LEU A 311 -49.97 -39.63 -77.71
CA LEU A 311 -50.19 -39.70 -79.16
C LEU A 311 -50.21 -41.15 -79.67
N GLN A 312 -49.36 -42.03 -79.14
CA GLN A 312 -49.38 -43.45 -79.48
C GLN A 312 -50.67 -44.12 -78.99
N LEU A 313 -51.11 -43.83 -77.77
CA LEU A 313 -52.35 -44.34 -77.20
C LEU A 313 -53.56 -43.89 -78.02
N LEU A 314 -53.62 -42.61 -78.41
CA LEU A 314 -54.68 -42.10 -79.29
C LEU A 314 -54.70 -42.81 -80.65
N LYS A 315 -53.53 -43.10 -81.24
CA LYS A 315 -53.46 -43.89 -82.48
C LYS A 315 -53.96 -45.32 -82.28
N GLN A 316 -53.66 -45.95 -81.16
CA GLN A 316 -54.17 -47.29 -80.82
C GLN A 316 -55.68 -47.27 -80.59
N SER A 317 -56.20 -46.30 -79.83
CA SER A 317 -57.64 -46.12 -79.61
C SER A 317 -58.39 -45.94 -80.92
N ARG A 318 -57.89 -45.08 -81.83
CA ARG A 318 -58.50 -44.90 -83.16
C ARG A 318 -58.52 -46.19 -83.97
N LYS A 319 -57.43 -46.97 -83.95
CA LYS A 319 -57.39 -48.27 -84.62
C LYS A 319 -58.39 -49.27 -84.02
N ALA A 320 -58.50 -49.31 -82.69
CA ALA A 320 -59.48 -50.15 -82.01
C ALA A 320 -60.92 -49.76 -82.37
N GLU A 321 -61.23 -48.45 -82.38
CA GLU A 321 -62.53 -47.94 -82.84
C GLU A 321 -62.83 -48.32 -84.30
N GLU A 322 -61.83 -48.23 -85.19
CA GLU A 322 -61.97 -48.68 -86.59
C GLU A 322 -62.23 -50.20 -86.68
N GLU A 323 -61.55 -51.01 -85.87
CA GLU A 323 -61.76 -52.46 -85.80
C GLU A 323 -63.14 -52.82 -85.23
N ASP A 324 -63.58 -52.14 -84.17
CA ASP A 324 -64.92 -52.31 -83.58
C ASP A 324 -66.00 -51.95 -84.59
N ARG A 325 -65.83 -50.85 -85.34
CA ARG A 325 -66.75 -50.48 -86.44
C ARG A 325 -66.82 -51.57 -87.50
N ARG A 326 -65.69 -52.12 -87.94
CA ARG A 326 -65.66 -53.24 -88.90
C ARG A 326 -66.35 -54.49 -88.33
N ALA A 327 -66.15 -54.77 -87.03
CA ALA A 327 -66.80 -55.89 -86.36
C ALA A 327 -68.32 -55.69 -86.25
N GLU A 328 -68.79 -54.47 -85.98
CA GLU A 328 -70.21 -54.11 -86.00
C GLU A 328 -70.83 -54.24 -87.39
N GLU A 329 -70.14 -53.80 -88.44
CA GLU A 329 -70.57 -53.97 -89.83
C GLU A 329 -70.71 -55.45 -90.18
N LEU A 330 -69.71 -56.28 -89.87
CA LEU A 330 -69.79 -57.74 -90.05
C LEU A 330 -70.92 -58.38 -89.23
N ARG A 331 -71.16 -57.92 -87.99
CA ARG A 331 -72.29 -58.39 -87.18
C ARG A 331 -73.63 -58.02 -87.82
N ARG A 332 -73.75 -56.83 -88.40
CA ARG A 332 -74.96 -56.40 -89.13
C ARG A 332 -75.17 -57.27 -90.37
N GLU A 333 -74.13 -57.52 -91.16
CA GLU A 333 -74.21 -58.40 -92.34
C GLU A 333 -74.65 -59.82 -91.96
N LYS A 334 -74.05 -60.40 -90.91
CA LYS A 334 -74.46 -61.72 -90.41
C LYS A 334 -75.91 -61.73 -89.93
N ARG A 335 -76.39 -60.67 -89.26
CA ARG A 335 -77.81 -60.55 -88.87
C ARG A 335 -78.71 -60.54 -90.10
N ILE A 336 -78.41 -59.73 -91.11
CA ILE A 336 -79.17 -59.67 -92.36
C ILE A 336 -79.22 -61.04 -93.05
N GLN A 337 -78.09 -61.75 -93.12
CA GLN A 337 -78.04 -63.11 -93.68
C GLN A 337 -78.91 -64.09 -92.88
N THR A 338 -78.85 -64.02 -91.54
CA THR A 338 -79.66 -64.85 -90.65
C THR A 338 -81.15 -64.55 -90.79
N ASP A 339 -81.53 -63.27 -90.90
CA ASP A 339 -82.91 -62.83 -91.12
C ASP A 339 -83.44 -63.32 -92.47
N HIS A 340 -82.63 -63.24 -93.53
CA HIS A 340 -82.97 -63.81 -94.84
C HIS A 340 -83.19 -65.32 -94.77
N TYR A 341 -82.31 -66.04 -94.07
CA TYR A 341 -82.43 -67.49 -93.88
C TYR A 341 -83.69 -67.85 -93.07
N ASN A 342 -83.96 -67.12 -91.98
CA ASN A 342 -85.18 -67.29 -91.18
C ASN A 342 -86.45 -67.01 -92.00
N MET A 343 -86.43 -66.01 -92.88
CA MET A 343 -87.55 -65.70 -93.77
C MET A 343 -87.80 -66.84 -94.78
N GLN A 344 -86.75 -67.44 -95.33
CA GLN A 344 -86.86 -68.61 -96.20
C GLN A 344 -87.46 -69.80 -95.43
N LEU A 345 -86.92 -70.10 -94.24
CA LEU A 345 -87.40 -71.17 -93.39
C LEU A 345 -88.87 -70.97 -92.97
N ALA A 346 -89.28 -69.73 -92.70
CA ALA A 346 -90.67 -69.39 -92.39
C ALA A 346 -91.61 -69.63 -93.57
N ARG A 347 -91.18 -69.32 -94.81
CA ARG A 347 -91.95 -69.64 -96.02
C ARG A 347 -92.08 -71.14 -96.22
N GLU A 348 -90.99 -71.90 -96.07
CA GLU A 348 -91.00 -73.36 -96.18
C GLU A 348 -91.94 -73.98 -95.13
N GLN A 349 -91.93 -73.48 -93.90
CA GLN A 349 -92.87 -73.92 -92.86
C GLN A 349 -94.33 -73.59 -93.20
N GLN A 350 -94.62 -72.40 -93.75
CA GLN A 350 -95.96 -72.04 -94.21
C GLN A 350 -96.41 -72.96 -95.36
N GLU A 351 -95.57 -73.19 -96.37
CA GLU A 351 -95.88 -74.11 -97.48
C GLU A 351 -96.12 -75.54 -96.98
N HIS A 352 -95.34 -76.00 -96.00
CA HIS A 352 -95.53 -77.30 -95.36
C HIS A 352 -96.86 -77.37 -94.59
N GLN A 353 -97.20 -76.35 -93.81
CA GLN A 353 -98.49 -76.25 -93.13
C GLN A 353 -99.67 -76.20 -94.11
N GLU A 354 -99.53 -75.46 -95.22
CA GLU A 354 -100.54 -75.45 -96.28
C GLU A 354 -100.72 -76.83 -96.92
N PHE A 355 -99.63 -77.55 -97.18
CA PHE A 355 -99.69 -78.92 -97.71
C PHE A 355 -100.43 -79.86 -96.75
N LEU A 356 -100.11 -79.82 -95.45
CA LEU A 356 -100.78 -80.62 -94.43
C LEU A 356 -102.29 -80.34 -94.38
N ASN A 357 -102.66 -79.06 -94.32
CA ASN A 357 -104.05 -78.63 -94.20
C ASN A 357 -104.88 -78.94 -95.47
N LYS A 358 -104.31 -78.77 -96.67
CA LYS A 358 -105.04 -78.93 -97.95
C LYS A 358 -105.05 -80.36 -98.51
N LYS A 359 -104.07 -81.20 -98.19
CA LYS A 359 -103.96 -82.56 -98.78
C LYS A 359 -104.14 -83.70 -97.78
N LEU A 360 -103.73 -83.53 -96.52
CA LEU A 360 -103.76 -84.58 -95.51
C LEU A 360 -104.97 -84.47 -94.58
N TYR A 361 -105.35 -83.25 -94.18
CA TYR A 361 -106.44 -83.04 -93.21
C TYR A 361 -107.84 -82.85 -93.83
N THR A 362 -107.99 -83.08 -95.13
CA THR A 362 -109.30 -83.01 -95.82
C THR A 362 -109.80 -84.42 -96.13
N ASN A 363 -110.57 -85.00 -95.21
CA ASN A 363 -111.22 -86.30 -95.41
C ASN A 363 -112.42 -86.16 -96.35
N LYS A 364 -112.31 -86.74 -97.56
CA LYS A 364 -113.47 -86.97 -98.44
C LYS A 364 -113.99 -88.40 -98.19
N PRO A 365 -115.27 -88.61 -97.84
CA PRO A 365 -115.80 -89.94 -97.59
C PRO A 365 -115.70 -90.82 -98.85
N SER A 366 -115.10 -92.01 -98.69
CA SER A 366 -114.87 -93.00 -99.76
C SER A 366 -116.19 -93.60 -100.24
N LYS A 367 -116.28 -94.00 -101.52
CA LYS A 367 -117.51 -94.55 -102.13
C LYS A 367 -118.07 -95.78 -101.36
N ASP A 368 -117.22 -96.55 -100.69
CA ASP A 368 -117.62 -97.69 -99.86
C ASP A 368 -118.47 -97.28 -98.64
N TYR A 369 -118.31 -96.05 -98.13
CA TYR A 369 -119.13 -95.50 -97.04
C TYR A 369 -120.61 -95.39 -97.42
N PHE A 370 -120.91 -95.06 -98.68
CA PHE A 370 -122.29 -94.92 -99.14
C PHE A 370 -122.94 -96.27 -99.51
N HIS A 371 -122.14 -97.30 -99.80
CA HIS A 371 -122.63 -98.65 -100.09
C HIS A 371 -123.02 -99.46 -98.83
N GLN A 372 -122.80 -98.91 -97.63
CA GLN A 372 -123.20 -99.54 -96.36
C GLN A 372 -124.67 -99.28 -95.96
N PHE A 373 -125.34 -98.33 -96.59
CA PHE A 373 -126.73 -97.98 -96.28
C PHE A 373 -127.72 -98.72 -97.20
N ASN A 374 -128.81 -99.25 -96.64
CA ASN A 374 -129.93 -99.93 -97.33
C ASN A 374 -129.63 -101.29 -97.99
N THR A 375 -128.74 -102.11 -97.44
CA THR A 375 -128.41 -103.48 -97.94
C THR A 375 -129.17 -104.63 -97.28
N SER A 376 -130.13 -104.39 -96.38
CA SER A 376 -130.97 -105.44 -95.77
C SER A 376 -132.44 -105.03 -95.73
N SER A 377 -133.35 -105.95 -96.05
CA SER A 377 -134.79 -105.71 -96.26
C SER A 377 -135.63 -105.75 -94.96
N ARG A 378 -135.24 -104.98 -93.94
CA ARG A 378 -136.09 -104.74 -92.77
C ARG A 378 -136.47 -103.28 -92.64
#